data_AF-A0A9D5PRW3-F1
#
_entry.id   AF-A0A9D5PRW3-F1
#
_cell.length_a   1.000
_cell.length_b   1.000
_cell.length_c   1.000
_cell.angle_alpha   90.00
_cell.angle_beta   90.00
_cell.angle_gamma   90.00
#
_symmetry.space_group_name_H-M   'P 1'
#
loop_
_entity.id
_entity.type
_entity.pdbx_description
1 polymer ?
#
loop_
_entity_poly.entity_id
_entity_poly.type
_entity_poly.pdbx_seq_one_letter_code
_entity_poly.pdbx_strand_id
1 'polypeptide(L)'
;MLKKNNLTESINNGKYGVVTDANGLLYMRARYYSPELRRFVNADVVQGSIDKAITLNRYAYADGNPVSFVDPFGLAAEEEKVEEEEKKYGEEYLNSDALKRIQELAEYIRSYAAQFDVDPVIVGSVIFVEQFNNYNLVDVWTDWLAISGLIDMSVGVGQVRVSTVKYLEEQGYVPAISFKKLNVSFSGFLIAESSENVARYLCLLNDSTNVFYVAAYIKCLEDIWSEDYPEIPSTPNILGSLYNLGHEKESHENPEPSPFGTEVDYVYDLIKEVLE
;
A
#
# COMPACT_ATOMS: atom_id res chain seq x y z
N MET A 1 26.70 -3.34 34.20
CA MET A 1 25.34 -3.11 34.71
C MET A 1 24.35 -3.73 33.73
N LEU A 2 23.89 -4.95 34.02
CA LEU A 2 22.98 -5.69 33.15
C LEU A 2 21.54 -5.24 33.42
N LYS A 3 20.84 -4.80 32.36
CA LYS A 3 19.41 -4.49 32.37
C LYS A 3 18.65 -5.72 32.88
N LYS A 4 17.92 -5.58 33.99
CA LYS A 4 16.98 -6.61 34.46
C LYS A 4 15.85 -6.74 33.44
N ASN A 5 15.63 -7.95 32.94
CA ASN A 5 14.54 -8.28 32.03
C ASN A 5 13.18 -8.01 32.69
N ASN A 6 12.50 -6.96 32.24
CA ASN A 6 11.11 -6.63 32.59
C ASN A 6 10.11 -7.50 31.81
N LEU A 7 10.18 -8.83 31.99
CA LEU A 7 9.21 -9.78 31.41
C LEU A 7 7.90 -9.88 32.22
N THR A 8 7.77 -9.15 33.33
CA THR A 8 6.62 -9.27 34.25
C THR A 8 5.84 -7.98 34.46
N GLU A 9 6.32 -6.83 33.99
CA GLU A 9 5.54 -5.57 34.03
C GLU A 9 4.54 -5.46 32.86
N SER A 10 4.62 -6.32 31.85
CA SER A 10 3.71 -6.32 30.69
C SER A 10 2.65 -7.42 30.71
N ILE A 11 2.42 -8.10 31.83
CA ILE A 11 1.26 -9.00 31.94
C ILE A 11 0.00 -8.17 32.10
N ASN A 12 -0.47 -7.61 30.98
CA ASN A 12 -1.89 -7.40 30.74
C ASN A 12 -2.60 -6.33 31.57
N ASN A 13 -1.94 -5.22 31.93
CA ASN A 13 -2.68 -4.03 32.35
C ASN A 13 -3.58 -3.58 31.18
N GLY A 14 -4.86 -3.91 31.25
CA GLY A 14 -5.87 -3.65 30.22
C GLY A 14 -6.37 -4.91 29.48
N LYS A 15 -5.50 -5.79 28.98
CA LYS A 15 -5.89 -6.88 28.04
C LYS A 15 -6.90 -7.89 28.62
N TYR A 16 -6.78 -8.25 29.89
CA TYR A 16 -7.71 -9.20 30.56
C TYR A 16 -8.47 -8.58 31.74
N GLY A 17 -8.50 -7.25 31.85
CA GLY A 17 -9.10 -6.57 33.01
C GLY A 17 -8.34 -6.77 34.32
N VAL A 18 -7.01 -6.92 34.24
CA VAL A 18 -6.12 -6.98 35.39
C VAL A 18 -5.94 -5.57 35.96
N VAL A 19 -6.06 -5.42 37.29
CA VAL A 19 -5.89 -4.15 38.00
C VAL A 19 -4.69 -4.27 38.94
N THR A 20 -3.72 -3.37 38.81
CA THR A 20 -2.62 -3.24 39.77
C THR A 20 -3.10 -2.48 41.01
N ASP A 21 -2.96 -3.11 42.18
CA ASP A 21 -3.26 -2.48 43.47
C ASP A 21 -2.01 -1.74 44.01
N ALA A 22 -2.22 -0.79 44.92
CA ALA A 22 -1.15 0.07 45.47
C ALA A 22 -0.08 -0.71 46.26
N ASN A 23 -0.37 -1.95 46.64
CA ASN A 23 0.54 -2.89 47.30
C ASN A 23 1.40 -3.71 46.31
N GLY A 24 1.27 -3.49 44.99
CA GLY A 24 2.02 -4.20 43.96
C GLY A 24 1.45 -5.58 43.57
N LEU A 25 0.30 -5.98 44.13
CA LEU A 25 -0.43 -7.17 43.70
C LEU A 25 -1.28 -6.87 42.46
N LEU A 26 -1.42 -7.88 41.61
CA LEU A 26 -2.27 -7.83 40.42
C LEU A 26 -3.60 -8.53 40.73
N TYR A 27 -4.69 -7.77 40.78
CA TYR A 27 -6.03 -8.34 40.88
C TYR A 27 -6.46 -8.89 39.52
N MET A 28 -6.49 -10.22 39.41
CA MET A 28 -6.87 -10.98 38.23
C MET A 28 -8.24 -11.63 38.45
N ARG A 29 -9.25 -10.79 38.71
CA ARG A 29 -10.67 -11.16 38.92
C ARG A 29 -10.90 -12.12 40.10
N ALA A 30 -10.66 -13.42 39.93
CA ALA A 30 -10.90 -14.38 41.00
C ALA A 30 -9.81 -14.35 42.08
N ARG A 31 -8.59 -13.90 41.74
CA ARG A 31 -7.42 -14.01 42.64
C ARG A 31 -6.48 -12.81 42.54
N TYR A 32 -5.72 -12.60 43.61
CA TYR A 32 -4.59 -11.68 43.63
C TYR A 32 -3.31 -12.45 43.28
N TYR A 33 -2.63 -12.02 42.22
CA TYR A 33 -1.34 -12.52 41.80
C TYR A 33 -0.22 -11.63 42.37
N SER A 34 0.83 -12.26 42.90
CA SER A 34 2.05 -11.58 43.33
C SER A 34 3.13 -11.76 42.27
N PRO A 35 3.54 -10.70 41.55
CA PRO A 35 4.67 -10.75 40.63
C PRO A 35 5.98 -11.13 41.33
N GLU A 36 6.15 -10.73 42.59
CA GLU A 36 7.33 -11.04 43.41
C GLU A 36 7.41 -12.54 43.73
N LEU A 37 6.30 -13.15 44.16
CA LEU A 37 6.24 -14.59 44.47
C LEU A 37 6.00 -15.48 43.24
N ARG A 38 5.66 -14.86 42.10
CA ARG A 38 5.30 -15.50 40.82
C ARG A 38 4.16 -16.53 40.96
N ARG A 39 3.16 -16.20 41.78
CA ARG A 39 2.02 -17.07 42.08
C ARG A 39 0.83 -16.28 42.61
N PHE A 40 -0.33 -16.92 42.68
CA PHE A 40 -1.47 -16.37 43.40
C PHE A 40 -1.21 -16.37 44.91
N VAL A 41 -1.73 -15.34 45.57
CA VAL A 41 -1.66 -15.17 47.04
C VAL A 41 -2.78 -15.94 47.72
N ASN A 42 -3.94 -16.07 47.06
CA ASN A 42 -5.09 -16.82 47.54
C ASN A 42 -5.23 -18.15 46.80
N ALA A 43 -5.68 -19.19 47.50
CA ALA A 43 -5.95 -20.50 46.91
C ALA A 43 -7.12 -20.42 45.91
N ASP A 44 -6.97 -21.10 44.78
CA ASP A 44 -8.01 -21.27 43.75
C ASP A 44 -9.30 -21.85 44.33
N VAL A 45 -10.47 -21.35 43.92
CA VAL A 45 -11.76 -21.95 44.27
C VAL A 45 -11.94 -23.32 43.59
N VAL A 46 -11.27 -23.54 42.46
CA VAL A 46 -11.21 -24.82 41.76
C VAL A 46 -10.23 -25.75 42.49
N GLN A 47 -10.67 -26.97 42.84
CA GLN A 47 -9.85 -27.91 43.64
C GLN A 47 -8.76 -28.63 42.84
N GLY A 48 -8.77 -28.51 41.51
CA GLY A 48 -7.96 -29.31 40.61
C GLY A 48 -8.48 -30.75 40.45
N SER A 49 -7.87 -31.51 39.55
CA SER A 49 -8.20 -32.92 39.31
C SER A 49 -6.97 -33.81 39.52
N ILE A 50 -7.19 -35.02 40.06
CA ILE A 50 -6.15 -36.04 40.20
C ILE A 50 -5.60 -36.46 38.83
N ASP A 51 -6.44 -36.42 37.79
CA ASP A 51 -6.06 -36.74 36.41
C ASP A 51 -5.07 -35.70 35.82
N LYS A 52 -5.04 -34.50 36.39
CA LYS A 52 -4.13 -33.41 35.99
C LYS A 52 -3.43 -32.85 37.23
N ALA A 53 -2.47 -33.60 37.76
CA ALA A 53 -1.77 -33.32 39.03
C ALA A 53 -1.26 -31.88 39.20
N ILE A 54 -0.91 -31.18 38.11
CA ILE A 54 -0.45 -29.79 38.15
C ILE A 54 -1.52 -28.81 38.66
N THR A 55 -2.80 -29.11 38.40
CA THR A 55 -3.95 -28.30 38.87
C THR A 55 -4.21 -28.42 40.37
N LEU A 56 -3.59 -29.41 41.05
CA LEU A 56 -3.69 -29.54 42.51
C LEU A 56 -2.92 -28.43 43.24
N ASN A 57 -1.98 -27.76 42.56
CA ASN A 57 -1.35 -26.56 43.10
C ASN A 57 -2.27 -25.34 42.93
N ARG A 58 -3.14 -25.13 43.90
CA ARG A 58 -4.15 -24.06 43.92
C ARG A 58 -3.59 -22.63 43.97
N TYR A 59 -2.26 -22.47 44.04
CA TYR A 59 -1.61 -21.16 43.99
C TYR A 59 -0.90 -20.90 42.65
N ALA A 60 -0.80 -21.91 41.78
CA ALA A 60 -0.09 -21.77 40.51
C ALA A 60 -0.80 -20.79 39.57
N TYR A 61 -0.03 -19.92 38.92
CA TYR A 61 -0.49 -19.15 37.76
C TYR A 61 -0.18 -19.94 36.50
N ALA A 62 -1.13 -19.97 35.55
CA ALA A 62 -0.95 -20.60 34.24
C ALA A 62 -0.44 -22.07 34.33
N ASP A 63 -0.97 -22.84 35.28
CA ASP A 63 -0.53 -24.21 35.59
C ASP A 63 1.00 -24.32 35.82
N GLY A 64 1.64 -23.24 36.29
CA GLY A 64 3.09 -23.20 36.51
C GLY A 64 3.93 -23.05 35.24
N ASN A 65 3.31 -22.91 34.06
CA ASN A 65 3.97 -22.63 32.80
C ASN A 65 3.44 -21.33 32.16
N PRO A 66 3.82 -20.16 32.68
CA PRO A 66 3.43 -18.86 32.12
C PRO A 66 4.07 -18.52 30.78
N VAL A 67 4.90 -19.42 30.22
CA VAL A 67 5.50 -19.24 28.89
C VAL A 67 4.56 -19.75 27.79
N SER A 68 3.78 -20.79 28.08
CA SER A 68 2.87 -21.41 27.11
C SER A 68 1.39 -21.13 27.42
N PHE A 69 1.08 -20.72 28.65
CA PHE A 69 -0.28 -20.55 29.11
C PHE A 69 -0.48 -19.19 29.78
N VAL A 70 -1.71 -18.71 29.69
CA VAL A 70 -2.23 -17.56 30.42
C VAL A 70 -3.40 -18.02 31.30
N ASP A 71 -3.70 -17.29 32.37
CA ASP A 71 -4.91 -17.54 33.18
C ASP A 71 -5.74 -16.25 33.26
N PRO A 72 -6.55 -15.94 32.23
CA PRO A 72 -7.24 -14.65 32.09
C PRO A 72 -8.26 -14.37 33.19
N PHE A 73 -8.82 -15.42 33.79
CA PHE A 73 -9.87 -15.32 34.81
C PHE A 73 -9.36 -15.58 36.23
N GLY A 74 -8.11 -16.01 36.37
CA GLY A 74 -7.56 -16.47 37.64
C GLY A 74 -8.25 -17.74 38.12
N LEU A 75 -8.58 -18.69 37.23
CA LEU A 75 -9.28 -19.95 37.55
C LEU A 75 -8.70 -21.17 36.84
N ALA A 76 -8.14 -21.00 35.63
CA ALA A 76 -7.62 -22.11 34.84
C ALA A 76 -6.63 -21.61 33.80
N ALA A 77 -5.58 -22.39 33.56
CA ALA A 77 -4.65 -22.13 32.48
C ALA A 77 -5.30 -22.39 31.11
N GLU A 78 -5.17 -21.43 30.22
CA GLU A 78 -5.56 -21.48 28.82
C GLU A 78 -4.30 -21.29 27.96
N GLU A 79 -4.22 -21.98 26.83
CA GLU A 79 -3.14 -21.72 25.86
C GLU A 79 -3.26 -20.28 25.38
N GLU A 80 -2.14 -19.54 25.37
CA GLU A 80 -2.13 -18.21 24.79
C GLU A 80 -2.34 -18.34 23.29
N LYS A 81 -3.56 -18.08 22.83
CA LYS A 81 -3.82 -17.89 21.41
C LYS A 81 -3.10 -16.60 21.00
N VAL A 82 -1.96 -16.76 20.32
CA VAL A 82 -1.40 -15.67 19.53
C VAL A 82 -2.43 -15.41 18.44
N GLU A 83 -3.19 -14.33 18.57
CA GLU A 83 -3.92 -13.77 17.44
C GLU A 83 -2.84 -13.42 16.42
N GLU A 84 -2.70 -14.23 15.37
CA GLU A 84 -1.92 -13.84 14.20
C GLU A 84 -2.54 -12.51 13.73
N GLU A 85 -1.75 -11.44 13.68
CA GLU A 85 -2.20 -10.20 13.04
C GLU A 85 -2.67 -10.58 11.64
N GLU A 86 -3.97 -10.46 11.36
CA GLU A 86 -4.49 -10.63 10.01
C GLU A 86 -3.79 -9.58 9.15
N LYS A 87 -2.79 -10.01 8.38
CA LYS A 87 -2.11 -9.14 7.42
C LYS A 87 -3.16 -8.65 6.43
N LYS A 88 -3.42 -7.34 6.41
CA LYS A 88 -4.34 -6.68 5.47
C LYS A 88 -4.05 -7.07 4.01
N TYR A 89 -2.77 -7.28 3.69
CA TYR A 89 -2.27 -7.62 2.37
C TYR A 89 -1.66 -9.02 2.33
N GLY A 90 -1.97 -9.78 1.27
CA GLY A 90 -1.39 -11.09 1.02
C GLY A 90 0.10 -11.03 0.68
N GLU A 91 0.81 -12.16 0.84
CA GLU A 91 2.24 -12.25 0.49
C GLU A 91 2.53 -11.95 -0.99
N GLU A 92 1.55 -12.13 -1.87
CA GLU A 92 1.65 -11.78 -3.28
C GLU A 92 1.87 -10.28 -3.51
N TYR A 93 1.21 -9.41 -2.74
CA TYR A 93 1.41 -7.95 -2.81
C TYR A 93 2.77 -7.58 -2.21
N LEU A 94 3.05 -8.08 -1.00
CA LEU A 94 4.23 -7.72 -0.21
C LEU A 94 5.55 -8.17 -0.86
N ASN A 95 5.53 -9.27 -1.61
CA ASN A 95 6.72 -9.81 -2.29
C ASN A 95 6.70 -9.57 -3.82
N SER A 96 5.73 -8.80 -4.34
CA SER A 96 5.60 -8.55 -5.77
C SER A 96 6.79 -7.76 -6.33
N ASP A 97 7.09 -8.00 -7.61
CA ASP A 97 8.04 -7.16 -8.35
C ASP A 97 7.49 -5.75 -8.56
N ALA A 98 6.16 -5.58 -8.59
CA ALA A 98 5.50 -4.27 -8.59
C ALA A 98 5.87 -3.45 -7.35
N LEU A 99 5.86 -4.03 -6.15
CA LEU A 99 6.21 -3.30 -4.92
C LEU A 99 7.69 -2.88 -4.91
N LYS A 100 8.58 -3.78 -5.35
CA LYS A 100 10.01 -3.46 -5.54
C LYS A 100 10.18 -2.32 -6.54
N ARG A 101 9.39 -2.32 -7.62
CA ARG A 101 9.41 -1.27 -8.62
C ARG A 101 8.98 0.08 -8.05
N ILE A 102 7.98 0.12 -7.18
CA ILE A 102 7.60 1.36 -6.47
C ILE A 102 8.75 1.88 -5.59
N GLN A 103 9.45 0.98 -4.88
CA GLN A 103 10.62 1.37 -4.09
C GLN A 103 11.73 2.01 -4.94
N GLU A 104 12.01 1.46 -6.13
CA GLU A 104 12.98 2.01 -7.07
C GLU A 104 12.57 3.39 -7.62
N LEU A 105 11.26 3.62 -7.79
CA LEU A 105 10.70 4.84 -8.37
C LEU A 105 10.33 5.91 -7.34
N ALA A 106 10.47 5.62 -6.04
CA ALA A 106 9.94 6.44 -4.95
C ALA A 106 10.39 7.91 -5.00
N GLU A 107 11.67 8.17 -5.33
CA GLU A 107 12.17 9.54 -5.49
C GLU A 107 11.51 10.27 -6.66
N TYR A 108 11.34 9.62 -7.80
CA TYR A 108 10.65 10.23 -8.95
C TYR A 108 9.19 10.50 -8.61
N ILE A 109 8.50 9.53 -7.99
CA ILE A 109 7.10 9.67 -7.57
C ILE A 109 6.94 10.90 -6.66
N ARG A 110 7.72 10.98 -5.59
CA ARG A 110 7.69 12.12 -4.66
C ARG A 110 8.00 13.44 -5.36
N SER A 111 9.05 13.48 -6.18
CA SER A 111 9.50 14.72 -6.83
C SER A 111 8.48 15.27 -7.83
N TYR A 112 7.89 14.41 -8.65
CA TYR A 112 6.94 14.83 -9.69
C TYR A 112 5.54 15.05 -9.15
N ALA A 113 5.11 14.26 -8.16
CA ALA A 113 3.86 14.55 -7.45
C ALA A 113 3.90 15.93 -6.79
N ALA A 114 5.01 16.26 -6.12
CA ALA A 114 5.22 17.61 -5.56
C ALA A 114 5.30 18.70 -6.65
N GLN A 115 5.88 18.40 -7.81
CA GLN A 115 5.93 19.36 -8.93
C GLN A 115 4.54 19.72 -9.46
N PHE A 116 3.63 18.75 -9.51
CA PHE A 116 2.27 18.93 -10.03
C PHE A 116 1.22 19.22 -8.96
N ASP A 117 1.61 19.25 -7.68
CA ASP A 117 0.71 19.45 -6.54
C ASP A 117 -0.38 18.38 -6.46
N VAL A 118 0.04 17.10 -6.54
CA VAL A 118 -0.83 15.91 -6.42
C VAL A 118 -0.33 14.97 -5.33
N ASP A 119 -1.19 14.07 -4.85
CA ASP A 119 -0.82 13.07 -3.83
C ASP A 119 0.17 12.03 -4.40
N PRO A 120 1.42 11.93 -3.88
CA PRO A 120 2.38 10.93 -4.33
C PRO A 120 1.93 9.50 -4.10
N VAL A 121 1.09 9.25 -3.10
CA VAL A 121 0.56 7.91 -2.82
C VAL A 121 -0.39 7.48 -3.93
N ILE A 122 -1.24 8.37 -4.45
CA ILE A 122 -2.14 8.06 -5.59
C ILE A 122 -1.31 7.76 -6.85
N VAL A 123 -0.29 8.57 -7.13
CA VAL A 123 0.65 8.32 -8.24
C VAL A 123 1.29 6.94 -8.11
N GLY A 124 1.80 6.61 -6.92
CA GLY A 124 2.42 5.32 -6.64
C GLY A 124 1.44 4.14 -6.73
N SER A 125 0.22 4.29 -6.23
CA SER A 125 -0.82 3.26 -6.28
C SER A 125 -1.25 2.96 -7.72
N VAL A 126 -1.42 3.99 -8.55
CA VAL A 126 -1.72 3.79 -9.98
C VAL A 126 -0.61 2.99 -10.66
N ILE A 127 0.65 3.39 -10.48
CA ILE A 127 1.80 2.66 -11.06
C ILE A 127 1.86 1.23 -10.51
N PHE A 128 1.62 1.05 -9.21
CA PHE A 128 1.64 -0.28 -8.60
C PHE A 128 0.61 -1.20 -9.25
N VAL A 129 -0.64 -0.75 -9.36
CA VAL A 129 -1.74 -1.54 -9.92
C VAL A 129 -1.49 -1.84 -11.40
N GLU A 130 -0.96 -0.87 -12.17
CA GLU A 130 -0.51 -1.12 -13.55
C GLU A 130 0.59 -2.18 -13.62
N GLN A 131 1.58 -2.15 -12.74
CA GLN A 131 2.65 -3.16 -12.76
C GLN A 131 2.22 -4.52 -12.21
N PHE A 132 1.29 -4.54 -11.25
CA PHE A 132 0.84 -5.75 -10.58
C PHE A 132 -0.12 -6.57 -11.47
N ASN A 133 -1.03 -5.90 -12.19
CA ASN A 133 -2.01 -6.57 -13.04
C ASN A 133 -1.47 -6.94 -14.43
N ASN A 134 -0.33 -6.37 -14.84
CA ASN A 134 0.11 -6.42 -16.22
C ASN A 134 1.19 -7.49 -16.45
N TYR A 135 0.76 -8.63 -17.03
CA TYR A 135 1.65 -9.63 -17.59
C TYR A 135 2.02 -9.24 -19.03
N ASN A 136 3.06 -8.44 -19.25
CA ASN A 136 3.45 -8.09 -20.62
C ASN A 136 4.28 -9.20 -21.29
N LEU A 137 3.69 -9.80 -22.34
CA LEU A 137 4.34 -10.61 -23.37
C LEU A 137 3.82 -10.14 -24.74
N VAL A 138 4.29 -9.01 -25.27
CA VAL A 138 4.12 -8.67 -26.70
C VAL A 138 5.39 -8.03 -27.26
N ASP A 139 5.75 -8.52 -28.45
CA ASP A 139 7.03 -8.47 -29.17
C ASP A 139 7.28 -7.18 -29.96
N VAL A 140 8.53 -6.98 -30.38
CA VAL A 140 9.09 -5.91 -31.25
C VAL A 140 8.21 -5.53 -32.46
N TRP A 141 7.33 -6.42 -32.93
CA TRP A 141 6.44 -6.19 -34.06
C TRP A 141 5.33 -5.16 -33.80
N THR A 142 4.73 -5.13 -32.61
CA THR A 142 3.69 -4.13 -32.27
C THR A 142 4.28 -2.73 -32.09
N ASP A 143 5.54 -2.64 -31.65
CA ASP A 143 6.26 -1.37 -31.49
C ASP A 143 6.34 -0.59 -32.80
N TRP A 144 6.52 -1.26 -33.94
CA TRP A 144 6.57 -0.61 -35.24
C TRP A 144 5.24 0.08 -35.61
N LEU A 145 4.10 -0.55 -35.29
CA LEU A 145 2.78 0.06 -35.53
C LEU A 145 2.53 1.24 -34.60
N ALA A 146 2.94 1.14 -33.34
CA ALA A 146 2.91 2.26 -32.38
C ALA A 146 3.75 3.45 -32.87
N ILE A 147 4.99 3.17 -33.30
CA ILE A 147 5.92 4.15 -33.88
C ILE A 147 5.32 4.81 -35.12
N SER A 148 4.57 4.06 -35.94
CA SER A 148 3.88 4.62 -37.11
C SER A 148 2.67 5.51 -36.78
N GLY A 149 2.20 5.52 -35.52
CA GLY A 149 1.05 6.30 -35.07
C GLY A 149 -0.30 5.70 -35.46
N LEU A 150 -0.35 4.44 -35.88
CA LEU A 150 -1.58 3.75 -36.28
C LEU A 150 -2.37 3.15 -35.11
N ILE A 151 -1.71 2.97 -33.95
CA ILE A 151 -2.31 2.44 -32.73
C ILE A 151 -1.86 3.29 -31.54
N ASP A 152 -2.77 3.54 -30.60
CA ASP A 152 -2.48 4.27 -29.37
C ASP A 152 -2.09 3.30 -28.25
N MET A 153 -0.79 3.08 -28.08
CA MET A 153 -0.28 2.13 -27.10
C MET A 153 -0.04 2.79 -25.74
N SER A 154 -0.37 2.04 -24.68
CA SER A 154 0.07 2.30 -23.31
C SER A 154 1.53 1.88 -23.13
N VAL A 155 2.36 2.77 -22.60
CA VAL A 155 3.83 2.59 -22.56
C VAL A 155 4.36 2.85 -21.15
N GLY A 156 5.36 2.06 -20.75
CA GLY A 156 6.15 2.24 -19.53
C GLY A 156 5.43 1.87 -18.23
N VAL A 157 6.02 2.26 -17.10
CA VAL A 157 5.61 1.80 -15.76
C VAL A 157 4.20 2.22 -15.36
N GLY A 158 3.72 3.38 -15.81
CA GLY A 158 2.35 3.85 -15.61
C GLY A 158 1.41 3.55 -16.78
N GLN A 159 1.86 2.82 -17.82
CA GLN A 159 1.04 2.49 -18.99
C GLN A 159 0.39 3.72 -19.65
N VAL A 160 1.14 4.84 -19.71
CA VAL A 160 0.68 6.11 -20.28
C VAL A 160 0.54 5.99 -21.80
N ARG A 161 -0.55 6.49 -22.37
CA ARG A 161 -0.80 6.50 -23.83
C ARG A 161 -0.10 7.67 -24.53
N VAL A 162 0.29 7.48 -25.79
CA VAL A 162 0.88 8.56 -26.61
C VAL A 162 -0.14 9.68 -26.84
N SER A 163 -1.41 9.33 -27.04
CA SER A 163 -2.52 10.31 -27.11
C SER A 163 -2.63 11.15 -25.84
N THR A 164 -2.50 10.54 -24.66
CA THR A 164 -2.54 11.24 -23.36
C THR A 164 -1.42 12.27 -23.25
N VAL A 165 -0.20 11.93 -23.68
CA VAL A 165 0.91 12.90 -23.69
C VAL A 165 0.57 14.09 -24.58
N LYS A 166 0.08 13.83 -25.79
CA LYS A 166 -0.33 14.89 -26.73
C LYS A 166 -1.43 15.77 -26.13
N TYR A 167 -2.43 15.16 -25.48
CA TYR A 167 -3.51 15.87 -24.82
C TYR A 167 -2.96 16.81 -23.72
N LEU A 168 -2.05 16.33 -22.87
CA LEU A 168 -1.43 17.16 -21.82
C LEU A 168 -0.65 18.36 -22.39
N GLU A 169 0.02 18.18 -23.53
CA GLU A 169 0.72 19.27 -24.22
C GLU A 169 -0.27 20.32 -24.74
N GLU A 170 -1.38 19.89 -25.34
CA GLU A 170 -2.43 20.77 -25.86
C GLU A 170 -3.16 21.54 -24.75
N GLN A 171 -3.37 20.89 -23.59
CA GLN A 171 -3.93 21.52 -22.39
C GLN A 171 -2.92 22.39 -21.62
N GLY A 172 -1.63 22.31 -21.96
CA GLY A 172 -0.58 23.15 -21.36
C GLY A 172 -0.03 22.67 -20.02
N TYR A 173 -0.33 21.44 -19.59
CA TYR A 173 0.24 20.84 -18.37
C TYR A 173 1.72 20.49 -18.54
N VAL A 174 2.13 20.16 -19.76
CA VAL A 174 3.49 19.75 -20.09
C VAL A 174 3.96 20.48 -21.36
N PRO A 175 5.27 20.78 -21.49
CA PRO A 175 5.77 21.46 -22.67
C PRO A 175 5.70 20.56 -23.90
N ALA A 176 5.23 21.10 -25.03
CA ALA A 176 5.19 20.38 -26.30
C ALA A 176 6.58 19.87 -26.71
N ILE A 177 6.67 18.58 -27.02
CA ILE A 177 7.89 17.96 -27.53
C ILE A 177 8.16 18.48 -28.94
N SER A 178 9.38 18.98 -29.15
CA SER A 178 9.86 19.36 -30.48
C SER A 178 10.90 18.35 -30.96
N PHE A 179 10.58 17.61 -32.02
CA PHE A 179 11.48 16.60 -32.59
C PHE A 179 12.87 17.15 -32.95
N LYS A 180 12.97 18.42 -33.38
CA LYS A 180 14.25 19.09 -33.70
C LYS A 180 15.21 19.18 -32.51
N LYS A 181 14.72 19.09 -31.26
CA LYS A 181 15.55 19.10 -30.04
C LYS A 181 16.04 17.71 -29.64
N LEU A 182 15.37 16.65 -30.09
CA LEU A 182 15.85 15.28 -29.92
C LEU A 182 16.88 15.02 -31.02
N ASN A 183 18.17 15.02 -30.69
CA ASN A 183 19.28 14.76 -31.62
C ASN A 183 19.32 13.27 -32.04
N VAL A 184 18.24 12.77 -32.63
CA VAL A 184 18.03 11.36 -32.94
C VAL A 184 18.11 11.18 -34.45
N SER A 185 19.15 10.48 -34.91
CA SER A 185 19.29 10.06 -36.30
C SER A 185 18.63 8.69 -36.46
N PHE A 186 17.42 8.66 -37.05
CA PHE A 186 16.80 7.40 -37.47
C PHE A 186 17.18 7.13 -38.92
N SER A 187 18.07 6.17 -39.14
CA SER A 187 18.41 5.70 -40.48
C SER A 187 17.28 4.82 -41.03
N GLY A 188 16.34 5.43 -41.76
CA GLY A 188 15.45 4.73 -42.69
C GLY A 188 13.97 4.70 -42.34
N PHE A 189 13.28 5.85 -42.39
CA PHE A 189 11.88 5.93 -42.84
C PHE A 189 11.49 7.39 -43.12
N LEU A 190 10.52 7.61 -44.01
CA LEU A 190 9.95 8.94 -44.30
C LEU A 190 9.13 9.42 -43.09
N ILE A 191 9.51 10.54 -42.50
CA ILE A 191 8.90 11.07 -41.28
C ILE A 191 8.65 12.57 -41.46
N ALA A 192 7.39 12.99 -41.43
CA ALA A 192 7.02 14.40 -41.32
C ALA A 192 5.96 14.62 -40.22
N GLU A 193 4.93 13.76 -40.13
CA GLU A 193 3.95 13.77 -39.01
C GLU A 193 4.27 12.72 -37.93
N SER A 194 4.87 11.59 -38.29
CA SER A 194 5.24 10.50 -37.37
C SER A 194 6.50 10.78 -36.53
N SER A 195 7.07 11.99 -36.54
CA SER A 195 8.29 12.30 -35.78
C SER A 195 8.01 12.53 -34.30
N GLU A 196 6.95 13.27 -34.01
CA GLU A 196 6.64 13.69 -32.64
C GLU A 196 5.99 12.58 -31.82
N ASN A 197 5.12 11.75 -32.42
CA ASN A 197 4.58 10.57 -31.74
C ASN A 197 5.67 9.56 -31.40
N VAL A 198 6.68 9.41 -32.27
CA VAL A 198 7.88 8.61 -31.96
C VAL A 198 8.67 9.23 -30.82
N ALA A 199 8.82 10.56 -30.78
CA ALA A 199 9.49 11.21 -29.65
C ALA A 199 8.72 11.00 -28.33
N ARG A 200 7.39 11.15 -28.33
CA ARG A 200 6.53 10.85 -27.17
C ARG A 200 6.71 9.40 -26.71
N TYR A 201 6.63 8.44 -27.65
CA TYR A 201 6.85 7.01 -27.39
C TYR A 201 8.22 6.76 -26.74
N LEU A 202 9.30 7.28 -27.34
CA LEU A 202 10.66 7.10 -26.83
C LEU A 202 10.85 7.73 -25.45
N CYS A 203 10.21 8.87 -25.18
CA CYS A 203 10.18 9.48 -23.85
C CYS A 203 9.50 8.57 -22.82
N LEU A 204 8.38 7.95 -23.19
CA LEU A 204 7.62 7.07 -22.28
C LEU A 204 8.34 5.76 -21.94
N LEU A 205 9.35 5.33 -22.71
CA LEU A 205 10.21 4.20 -22.37
C LEU A 205 11.14 4.47 -21.17
N ASN A 206 11.38 5.74 -20.84
CA ASN A 206 12.17 6.12 -19.68
C ASN A 206 11.27 6.22 -18.44
N ASP A 207 11.57 5.45 -17.40
CA ASP A 207 10.71 5.37 -16.21
C ASP A 207 10.49 6.72 -15.53
N SER A 208 11.55 7.51 -15.36
CA SER A 208 11.46 8.83 -14.72
C SER A 208 10.51 9.75 -15.50
N THR A 209 10.63 9.76 -16.82
CA THR A 209 9.75 10.52 -17.72
C THR A 209 8.32 9.96 -17.70
N ASN A 210 8.17 8.65 -17.60
CA ASN A 210 6.86 8.01 -17.49
C ASN A 210 6.14 8.42 -16.19
N VAL A 211 6.83 8.36 -15.04
CA VAL A 211 6.30 8.82 -13.74
C VAL A 211 5.91 10.31 -13.79
N PHE A 212 6.71 11.15 -14.44
CA PHE A 212 6.37 12.56 -14.68
C PHE A 212 5.02 12.71 -15.39
N TYR A 213 4.78 11.93 -16.45
CA TYR A 213 3.50 11.98 -17.17
C TYR A 213 2.33 11.39 -16.38
N VAL A 214 2.55 10.39 -15.52
CA VAL A 214 1.51 9.88 -14.61
C VAL A 214 1.05 11.00 -13.68
N ALA A 215 1.99 11.70 -13.02
CA ALA A 215 1.68 12.81 -12.12
C ALA A 215 0.98 13.97 -12.85
N ALA A 216 1.48 14.35 -14.04
CA ALA A 216 0.85 15.38 -14.87
C ALA A 216 -0.59 15.00 -15.28
N TYR A 217 -0.83 13.73 -15.58
CA TYR A 217 -2.15 13.27 -15.99
C TYR A 217 -3.13 13.24 -14.83
N ILE A 218 -2.71 12.76 -13.65
CA ILE A 218 -3.53 12.84 -12.43
C ILE A 218 -3.92 14.29 -12.14
N LYS A 219 -2.97 15.24 -12.25
CA LYS A 219 -3.27 16.66 -12.06
C LYS A 219 -4.30 17.18 -13.05
N CYS A 220 -4.15 16.81 -14.33
CA CYS A 220 -5.11 17.18 -15.36
C CYS A 220 -6.52 16.64 -15.05
N LEU A 221 -6.63 15.41 -14.56
CA LEU A 221 -7.91 14.83 -14.15
C LEU A 221 -8.50 15.53 -12.93
N GLU A 222 -7.69 15.83 -11.92
CA GLU A 222 -8.15 16.61 -10.77
C GLU A 222 -8.73 17.95 -11.19
N ASP A 223 -8.02 18.70 -12.04
CA ASP A 223 -8.43 20.04 -12.48
C ASP A 223 -9.71 20.00 -13.34
N ILE A 224 -9.87 18.98 -14.20
CA ILE A 224 -11.09 18.79 -15.02
C ILE A 224 -12.30 18.46 -14.16
N TRP A 225 -12.16 17.57 -13.17
CA TRP A 225 -13.30 17.01 -12.44
C TRP A 225 -13.64 17.77 -11.15
N SER A 226 -12.70 18.52 -10.60
CA SER A 226 -12.91 19.27 -9.34
C SER A 226 -13.91 20.42 -9.46
N GLU A 227 -14.27 20.85 -10.70
CA GLU A 227 -15.31 21.85 -10.91
C GLU A 227 -16.68 21.35 -10.40
N ASP A 228 -17.03 20.10 -10.72
CA ASP A 228 -18.30 19.48 -10.30
C ASP A 228 -18.17 18.58 -9.07
N TYR A 229 -16.98 18.02 -8.83
CA TYR A 229 -16.70 17.05 -7.75
C TYR A 229 -15.43 17.46 -6.97
N PRO A 230 -15.51 18.43 -6.05
CA PRO A 230 -14.34 18.99 -5.36
C PRO A 230 -13.53 18.00 -4.50
N GLU A 231 -14.11 16.85 -4.16
CA GLU A 231 -13.50 15.78 -3.39
C GLU A 231 -12.51 14.92 -4.21
N ILE A 232 -12.51 15.06 -5.54
CA ILE A 232 -11.73 14.21 -6.45
C ILE A 232 -10.26 14.02 -6.04
N PRO A 233 -9.51 15.09 -5.68
CA PRO A 233 -8.10 14.96 -5.25
C PRO A 233 -7.87 14.05 -4.05
N SER A 234 -8.92 13.77 -3.26
CA SER A 234 -8.87 12.90 -2.07
C SER A 234 -9.59 11.57 -2.27
N THR A 235 -9.88 11.17 -3.52
CA THR A 235 -10.60 9.93 -3.85
C THR A 235 -9.75 9.01 -4.73
N PRO A 236 -8.84 8.20 -4.13
CA PRO A 236 -7.95 7.33 -4.89
C PRO A 236 -8.68 6.38 -5.84
N ASN A 237 -9.82 5.85 -5.41
CA ASN A 237 -10.64 4.95 -6.22
C ASN A 237 -11.20 5.61 -7.48
N ILE A 238 -11.67 6.86 -7.38
CA ILE A 238 -12.22 7.58 -8.54
C ILE A 238 -11.08 8.03 -9.45
N LEU A 239 -10.02 8.63 -8.91
CA LEU A 239 -8.86 9.07 -9.70
C LEU A 239 -8.20 7.91 -10.45
N GLY A 240 -8.00 6.76 -9.80
CA GLY A 240 -7.51 5.55 -10.46
C GLY A 240 -8.44 5.10 -11.60
N SER A 241 -9.76 5.21 -11.42
CA SER A 241 -10.73 4.87 -12.45
C SER A 241 -10.68 5.81 -13.66
N LEU A 242 -10.62 7.11 -13.42
CA LEU A 242 -10.50 8.14 -14.45
C LEU A 242 -9.18 8.00 -15.23
N TYR A 243 -8.09 7.72 -14.52
CA TYR A 243 -6.78 7.44 -15.10
C TYR A 243 -6.86 6.27 -16.10
N ASN A 244 -7.44 5.15 -15.67
CA ASN A 244 -7.53 3.93 -16.47
C ASN A 244 -8.46 4.08 -17.70
N LEU A 245 -9.55 4.84 -17.56
CA LEU A 245 -10.50 5.10 -18.64
C LEU A 245 -9.88 5.93 -19.79
N GLY A 246 -9.05 6.92 -19.48
CA GLY A 246 -8.49 7.84 -20.48
C GLY A 246 -9.37 9.07 -20.75
N HIS A 247 -8.83 10.04 -21.50
CA HIS A 247 -9.41 11.37 -21.72
C HIS A 247 -10.50 11.44 -22.81
N GLU A 248 -10.83 10.33 -23.48
CA GLU A 248 -11.79 10.29 -24.60
C GLU A 248 -13.26 10.25 -24.17
N LYS A 249 -13.55 10.09 -22.87
CA LYS A 249 -14.92 9.99 -22.35
C LYS A 249 -15.40 11.38 -21.92
N GLU A 250 -16.47 11.88 -22.53
CA GLU A 250 -17.13 13.13 -22.12
C GLU A 250 -17.42 13.10 -20.60
N SER A 251 -16.93 14.11 -19.90
CA SER A 251 -16.97 14.22 -18.43
C SER A 251 -18.33 14.79 -17.98
N HIS A 252 -18.65 14.72 -16.68
CA HIS A 252 -19.83 15.30 -16.00
C HIS A 252 -21.02 14.36 -15.66
N GLU A 253 -20.91 13.04 -15.80
CA GLU A 253 -21.78 12.10 -15.03
C GLU A 253 -21.13 11.77 -13.66
N ASN A 254 -21.94 11.34 -12.68
CA ASN A 254 -21.45 10.95 -11.35
C ASN A 254 -20.37 9.85 -11.48
N PRO A 255 -19.10 10.11 -11.13
CA PRO A 255 -18.03 9.14 -11.36
C PRO A 255 -18.15 7.97 -10.37
N GLU A 256 -18.11 6.75 -10.90
CA GLU A 256 -18.14 5.52 -10.10
C GLU A 256 -16.80 4.78 -10.18
N PRO A 257 -16.38 4.09 -9.11
CA PRO A 257 -15.12 3.36 -9.10
C PRO A 257 -15.19 2.12 -10.00
N SER A 258 -14.18 1.95 -10.84
CA SER A 258 -13.92 0.74 -11.61
C SER A 258 -13.19 -0.30 -10.74
N PRO A 259 -13.02 -1.56 -11.21
CA PRO A 259 -12.16 -2.53 -10.53
C PRO A 259 -10.73 -2.03 -10.33
N PHE A 260 -10.18 -1.32 -11.33
CA PHE A 260 -8.85 -0.73 -11.24
C PHE A 260 -8.79 0.34 -10.15
N GLY A 261 -9.78 1.25 -10.13
CA GLY A 261 -9.86 2.27 -9.09
C GLY A 261 -9.99 1.68 -7.68
N THR A 262 -10.86 0.70 -7.51
CA THR A 262 -11.01 0.00 -6.23
C THR A 262 -9.68 -0.59 -5.75
N GLU A 263 -8.88 -1.13 -6.66
CA GLU A 263 -7.56 -1.67 -6.35
C GLU A 263 -6.57 -0.57 -5.95
N VAL A 264 -6.57 0.58 -6.63
CA VAL A 264 -5.75 1.76 -6.29
C VAL A 264 -6.02 2.23 -4.86
N ASP A 265 -7.29 2.24 -4.44
CA ASP A 265 -7.68 2.58 -3.07
C ASP A 265 -7.29 1.48 -2.06
N TYR A 266 -7.48 0.21 -2.41
CA TYR A 266 -7.10 -0.91 -1.56
C TYR A 266 -5.60 -0.89 -1.20
N VAL A 267 -4.73 -0.61 -2.18
CA VAL A 267 -3.27 -0.58 -1.97
C VAL A 267 -2.74 0.75 -1.43
N TYR A 268 -3.59 1.77 -1.24
CA TYR A 268 -3.16 3.11 -0.83
C TYR A 268 -2.27 3.10 0.42
N ASP A 269 -2.70 2.44 1.50
CA ASP A 269 -1.91 2.38 2.74
C ASP A 269 -0.58 1.61 2.56
N LEU A 270 -0.58 0.54 1.76
CA LEU A 270 0.65 -0.20 1.44
C LEU A 270 1.66 0.69 0.72
N ILE A 271 1.21 1.48 -0.25
CA ILE A 271 2.09 2.37 -1.01
C ILE A 271 2.52 3.55 -0.15
N LYS A 272 1.65 4.05 0.72
CA LYS A 272 1.99 5.10 1.68
C LYS A 272 3.17 4.67 2.56
N GLU A 273 3.13 3.47 3.13
CA GLU A 273 4.23 2.92 3.94
C GLU A 273 5.56 2.81 3.16
N VAL A 274 5.50 2.59 1.84
CA VAL A 274 6.69 2.51 0.98
C VAL A 274 7.26 3.90 0.64
N LEU A 275 6.40 4.93 0.59
CA LEU A 275 6.78 6.28 0.21
C LEU A 275 7.12 7.21 1.39
N GLU A 276 6.78 6.82 2.63
CA GLU A 276 7.21 7.46 3.88
C GLU A 276 8.70 7.22 4.21
#